data_AF-A0A958G2V5-F1
#
_entry.id   AF-A0A958G2V5-F1
#
_cell.length_a   1.000
_cell.length_b   1.000
_cell.length_c   1.000
_cell.angle_alpha   90.00
_cell.angle_beta   90.00
_cell.angle_gamma   90.00
#
_symmetry.space_group_name_H-M   'P 1'
#
loop_
_entity.id
_entity.type
_entity.pdbx_description
1 polymer ?
#
loop_
_entity_poly.entity_id
_entity_poly.type
_entity_poly.pdbx_seq_one_letter_code
_entity_poly.pdbx_strand_id
1 'polypeptide(L)'
;RDHQQYRHASFTPQLSAKDSEKYQATAALYREAKFAPPTVKEILAQLSLTPKEFKELSRLLREAGQLVYIDETLMLHSSTLPELQALLQDFFRDKREITVAEFKELTGTTRKHAIPLLTYLDTNGYTERDGDVRRPGPKIMVNTS
;
A
#
# COMPACT_ATOMS: atom_id res chain seq x y z
N ARG A 1 -9.10 -6.62 37.50
CA ARG A 1 -7.84 -6.99 36.81
C ARG A 1 -7.83 -6.19 35.52
N ASP A 2 -7.41 -4.93 35.61
CA ASP A 2 -7.47 -3.98 34.51
C ASP A 2 -6.14 -3.96 33.77
N HIS A 3 -6.17 -4.39 32.51
CA HIS A 3 -5.05 -4.24 31.60
C HIS A 3 -5.05 -2.79 31.11
N GLN A 4 -4.34 -1.92 31.83
CA GLN A 4 -4.02 -0.58 31.36
C GLN A 4 -3.25 -0.68 30.03
N GLN A 5 -3.90 -0.18 28.99
CA GLN A 5 -3.31 0.05 27.68
C GLN A 5 -2.17 1.07 27.84
N TYR A 6 -0.94 0.61 27.72
CA TYR A 6 0.21 1.48 27.54
C TYR A 6 0.09 2.13 26.18
N ARG A 7 -0.38 3.38 26.16
CA ARG A 7 -0.16 4.31 25.04
C ARG A 7 1.36 4.44 24.90
N HIS A 8 1.93 3.83 23.87
CA HIS A 8 3.35 3.99 23.60
C HIS A 8 3.65 5.43 23.22
N ALA A 9 4.59 5.98 23.99
CA ALA A 9 5.40 7.17 23.81
C ALA A 9 5.14 8.02 22.55
N SER A 10 4.89 9.31 22.79
CA SER A 10 5.12 10.39 21.84
C SER A 10 6.60 10.41 21.43
N PHE A 11 7.00 9.52 20.52
CA PHE A 11 8.28 9.59 19.84
C PHE A 11 8.13 10.61 18.72
N THR A 12 8.53 11.86 18.97
CA THR A 12 8.73 12.84 17.92
C THR A 12 10.15 12.65 17.43
N PRO A 13 10.42 11.93 16.33
CA PRO A 13 11.77 11.85 15.80
C PRO A 13 12.20 13.27 15.42
N GLN A 14 13.15 13.84 16.16
CA GLN A 14 13.98 14.91 15.64
C GLN A 14 14.87 14.29 14.56
N LEU A 15 14.29 14.10 13.36
CA LEU A 15 15.04 13.75 12.17
C LEU A 15 16.05 14.87 11.92
N SER A 16 17.31 14.52 11.69
CA SER A 16 18.27 15.51 11.19
C SER A 16 17.79 16.05 9.84
N ALA A 17 18.28 17.21 9.39
CA ALA A 17 17.88 17.78 8.10
C ALA A 17 18.06 16.78 6.94
N LYS A 18 19.15 16.00 6.97
CA LYS A 18 19.45 14.95 5.97
C LYS A 18 18.51 13.74 6.08
N ASP A 19 18.12 13.36 7.30
CA ASP A 19 17.15 12.27 7.49
C ASP A 19 15.73 12.72 7.10
N SER A 20 15.40 13.99 7.28
CA SER A 20 14.12 14.58 6.86
C SER A 20 13.99 14.59 5.34
N GLU A 21 15.05 14.95 4.60
CA GLU A 21 15.06 14.90 3.14
C GLU A 21 14.86 13.46 2.62
N LYS A 22 15.62 12.51 3.15
CA LYS A 22 15.48 11.08 2.79
C LYS A 22 14.12 10.51 3.15
N TYR A 23 13.54 10.93 4.28
CA TYR A 23 12.18 10.57 4.69
C TYR A 23 11.15 11.05 3.67
N GLN A 24 11.20 12.34 3.31
CA GLN A 24 10.28 12.93 2.33
C GLN A 24 10.45 12.30 0.94
N ALA A 25 11.70 12.08 0.50
CA ALA A 25 11.99 11.43 -0.77
C ALA A 25 11.47 9.99 -0.82
N THR A 26 11.59 9.24 0.27
CA THR A 26 11.04 7.87 0.37
C THR A 26 9.52 7.89 0.29
N ALA A 27 8.85 8.79 1.03
CA ALA A 27 7.40 8.94 0.97
C ALA A 27 6.91 9.34 -0.43
N ALA A 28 7.58 10.32 -1.06
CA ALA A 28 7.27 10.79 -2.40
C ALA A 28 7.43 9.68 -3.44
N LEU A 29 8.48 8.88 -3.37
CA LEU A 29 8.72 7.74 -4.26
C LEU A 29 7.56 6.73 -4.20
N TYR A 30 7.10 6.35 -3.01
CA TYR A 30 5.95 5.45 -2.88
C TYR A 30 4.64 6.06 -3.37
N ARG A 31 4.46 7.37 -3.19
CA ARG A 31 3.28 8.10 -3.66
C ARG A 31 3.25 8.18 -5.18
N GLU A 32 4.37 8.51 -5.81
CA GLU A 32 4.51 8.65 -7.26
C GLU A 32 4.42 7.30 -7.97
N ALA A 33 4.97 6.24 -7.39
CA ALA A 33 4.96 4.91 -8.00
C ALA A 33 3.59 4.21 -7.94
N LYS A 34 2.62 4.78 -7.21
CA LYS A 34 1.25 4.27 -7.07
C LYS A 34 1.23 2.75 -6.82
N PHE A 35 0.65 1.97 -7.72
CA PHE A 35 0.42 0.52 -7.57
C PHE A 35 1.66 -0.34 -7.91
N ALA A 36 2.74 0.26 -8.42
CA ALA A 36 3.94 -0.43 -8.84
C ALA A 36 5.21 0.19 -8.20
N PRO A 37 5.30 0.19 -6.86
CA PRO A 37 6.49 0.71 -6.18
C PRO A 37 7.75 -0.06 -6.59
N PRO A 38 8.90 0.61 -6.72
CA PRO A 38 10.17 -0.04 -6.92
C PRO A 38 10.49 -1.02 -5.77
N THR A 39 11.33 -1.99 -6.06
CA THR A 39 11.85 -2.91 -5.05
C THR A 39 12.68 -2.19 -4.02
N VAL A 40 12.80 -2.77 -2.81
CA VAL A 40 13.72 -2.26 -1.79
C VAL A 40 15.12 -2.04 -2.35
N LYS A 41 15.65 -2.97 -3.17
CA LYS A 41 16.96 -2.82 -3.79
C LYS A 41 17.07 -1.60 -4.70
N GLU A 42 16.04 -1.34 -5.52
CA GLU A 42 15.98 -0.15 -6.38
C GLU A 42 15.85 1.14 -5.57
N ILE A 43 15.05 1.15 -4.51
CA ILE A 43 14.91 2.31 -3.61
C ILE A 43 16.25 2.63 -2.92
N LEU A 44 16.94 1.59 -2.41
CA LEU A 44 18.25 1.76 -1.78
C LEU A 44 19.25 2.41 -2.75
N ALA A 45 19.25 1.98 -4.02
CA ALA A 45 20.11 2.54 -5.05
C ALA A 45 19.70 3.97 -5.43
N GLN A 46 18.41 4.22 -5.68
CA GLN A 46 17.89 5.51 -6.15
C GLN A 46 18.05 6.62 -5.10
N LEU A 47 17.83 6.29 -3.82
CA LEU A 47 17.90 7.26 -2.72
C LEU A 47 19.24 7.23 -1.97
N SER A 48 20.21 6.44 -2.45
CA SER A 48 21.51 6.27 -1.80
C SER A 48 21.39 5.95 -0.31
N LEU A 49 20.52 4.98 0.00
CA LEU A 49 20.22 4.52 1.35
C LEU A 49 20.96 3.23 1.66
N THR A 50 21.36 3.08 2.92
CA THR A 50 21.75 1.79 3.48
C THR A 50 20.51 0.98 3.88
N PRO A 51 20.59 -0.37 3.96
CA PRO A 51 19.49 -1.18 4.45
C PRO A 51 18.98 -0.78 5.84
N LYS A 52 19.88 -0.31 6.71
CA LYS A 52 19.53 0.15 8.06
C LYS A 52 18.73 1.46 8.01
N GLU A 53 19.17 2.44 7.22
CA GLU A 53 18.44 3.69 7.05
C GLU A 53 17.04 3.45 6.46
N PHE A 54 16.93 2.63 5.41
CA PHE A 54 15.64 2.30 4.81
C PHE A 54 14.70 1.61 5.80
N LYS A 55 15.22 0.68 6.62
CA LYS A 55 14.42 0.01 7.66
C LYS A 55 13.88 1.01 8.69
N GLU A 56 14.69 1.96 9.15
CA GLU A 56 14.21 2.99 10.08
C GLU A 56 13.22 3.95 9.41
N LEU A 57 13.51 4.43 8.20
CA LEU A 57 12.61 5.33 7.47
C LEU A 57 11.26 4.68 7.17
N SER A 58 11.24 3.45 6.65
CA SER A 58 9.99 2.70 6.41
C SER A 58 9.20 2.47 7.70
N ARG A 59 9.87 2.17 8.82
CA ARG A 59 9.23 2.07 10.14
C ARG A 59 8.57 3.39 10.55
N LEU A 60 9.29 4.51 10.45
CA LEU A 60 8.77 5.83 10.81
C LEU A 60 7.61 6.26 9.90
N LEU A 61 7.72 6.02 8.60
CA LEU A 61 6.65 6.32 7.63
C LEU A 61 5.39 5.48 7.90
N ARG A 62 5.57 4.21 8.28
CA ARG A 62 4.47 3.34 8.71
C ARG A 62 3.81 3.85 9.99
N GLU A 63 4.62 4.19 11.01
CA GLU A 63 4.12 4.73 12.29
C GLU A 63 3.37 6.06 12.08
N ALA A 64 3.80 6.87 11.11
CA ALA A 64 3.12 8.09 10.69
C ALA A 64 1.88 7.84 9.81
N GLY A 65 1.55 6.59 9.47
CA GLY A 65 0.41 6.25 8.61
C GLY A 65 0.59 6.63 7.14
N GLN A 66 1.81 6.90 6.69
CA GLN A 66 2.11 7.24 5.29
C GLN A 66 2.35 6.01 4.41
N LEU A 67 2.78 4.90 4.98
CA LEU A 67 2.94 3.62 4.27
C LEU A 67 2.02 2.55 4.82
N VAL A 68 1.44 1.77 3.93
CA VAL A 68 0.60 0.60 4.23
C VAL A 68 1.28 -0.65 3.68
N TYR A 69 1.41 -1.67 4.54
CA TYR A 69 1.91 -2.98 4.13
C TYR A 69 0.80 -3.73 3.39
N ILE A 70 1.11 -4.16 2.18
CA ILE A 70 0.25 -5.04 1.38
C ILE A 70 0.60 -6.49 1.69
N ASP A 71 1.89 -6.81 1.68
CA ASP A 71 2.45 -8.07 2.16
C ASP A 71 3.86 -7.83 2.74
N GLU A 72 4.63 -8.91 2.95
CA GLU A 72 6.01 -8.83 3.49
C GLU A 72 7.00 -8.09 2.57
N THR A 73 6.68 -7.97 1.27
CA THR A 73 7.57 -7.48 0.22
C THR A 73 7.06 -6.21 -0.47
N LEU A 74 5.78 -5.88 -0.30
CA LEU A 74 5.10 -4.77 -0.96
C LEU A 74 4.48 -3.81 0.05
N MET A 75 4.87 -2.54 -0.07
CA MET A 75 4.26 -1.42 0.65
C MET A 75 3.75 -0.41 -0.37
N LEU A 76 2.62 0.24 -0.07
CA LEU A 76 2.11 1.36 -0.83
C LEU A 76 2.09 2.62 0.03
N HIS A 77 2.04 3.79 -0.62
CA HIS A 77 1.64 5.00 0.07
C HIS A 77 0.16 4.92 0.49
N SER A 78 -0.18 5.47 1.65
CA SER A 78 -1.54 5.37 2.20
C SER A 78 -2.59 6.05 1.34
N SER A 79 -2.21 7.11 0.60
CA SER A 79 -3.11 7.76 -0.38
C SER A 79 -3.43 6.88 -1.60
N THR A 80 -2.57 5.91 -1.92
CA THR A 80 -2.74 5.04 -3.09
C THR A 80 -3.87 4.04 -2.89
N LEU A 81 -4.16 3.64 -1.65
CA LEU A 81 -5.19 2.64 -1.38
C LEU A 81 -6.62 3.14 -1.70
N PRO A 82 -7.03 4.35 -1.29
CA PRO A 82 -8.27 4.96 -1.75
C PRO A 82 -8.39 5.06 -3.28
N GLU A 83 -7.30 5.40 -3.98
CA GLU A 83 -7.28 5.45 -5.45
C GLU A 83 -7.57 4.05 -6.05
N LEU A 84 -6.97 3.00 -5.49
CA LEU A 84 -7.23 1.62 -5.94
C LEU A 84 -8.69 1.21 -5.71
N GLN A 85 -9.25 1.59 -4.56
CA GLN A 85 -10.65 1.29 -4.23
C GLN A 85 -11.62 1.99 -5.18
N ALA A 86 -11.36 3.27 -5.51
CA ALA A 86 -12.17 4.02 -6.47
C ALA A 86 -12.12 3.39 -7.86
N LEU A 87 -10.92 3.02 -8.36
CA LEU A 87 -10.77 2.33 -9.64
C LEU A 87 -11.54 1.01 -9.70
N LEU A 88 -11.52 0.23 -8.63
CA LEU A 88 -12.27 -1.02 -8.55
C LEU A 88 -13.77 -0.77 -8.47
N GLN A 89 -14.21 0.23 -7.71
CA GLN A 89 -15.62 0.59 -7.62
C GLN A 89 -16.16 0.97 -9.00
N ASP A 90 -15.44 1.81 -9.73
CA ASP A 90 -15.83 2.21 -11.09
C ASP A 90 -15.81 1.03 -12.05
N PHE A 91 -14.78 0.18 -12.02
CA PHE A 91 -14.75 -1.05 -12.82
C PHE A 91 -15.98 -1.94 -12.55
N PHE A 92 -16.35 -2.12 -11.27
CA PHE A 92 -17.47 -2.97 -10.87
C PHE A 92 -18.86 -2.38 -11.16
N ARG A 93 -18.96 -1.10 -11.51
CA ARG A 93 -20.22 -0.51 -12.03
C ARG A 93 -20.56 -1.10 -13.40
N ASP A 94 -19.55 -1.29 -14.24
CA ASP A 94 -19.72 -1.77 -15.61
C ASP A 94 -19.59 -3.30 -15.71
N LYS A 95 -18.66 -3.90 -14.96
CA LYS A 95 -18.41 -5.34 -14.98
C LYS A 95 -18.28 -5.92 -13.58
N ARG A 96 -19.20 -6.81 -13.19
CA ARG A 96 -19.28 -7.37 -11.82
C ARG A 96 -18.17 -8.33 -11.42
N GLU A 97 -17.29 -8.70 -12.34
CA GLU A 97 -16.19 -9.65 -12.11
C GLU A 97 -14.92 -9.17 -12.79
N ILE A 98 -13.78 -9.24 -12.09
CA ILE A 98 -12.47 -8.85 -12.61
C ILE A 98 -11.53 -10.04 -12.62
N THR A 99 -10.90 -10.31 -13.76
CA THR A 99 -9.81 -11.29 -13.87
C THR A 99 -8.49 -10.70 -13.39
N VAL A 100 -7.50 -11.54 -13.11
CA VAL A 100 -6.12 -11.06 -12.83
C VAL A 100 -5.53 -10.30 -14.03
N ALA A 101 -5.93 -10.65 -15.26
CA ALA A 101 -5.48 -9.94 -16.46
C ALA A 101 -6.00 -8.51 -16.50
N GLU A 102 -7.31 -8.34 -16.33
CA GLU A 102 -7.96 -7.03 -16.31
C GLU A 102 -7.50 -6.17 -15.14
N PHE A 103 -7.25 -6.77 -13.96
CA PHE A 103 -6.70 -6.04 -12.84
C PHE A 103 -5.32 -5.44 -13.15
N LYS A 104 -4.45 -6.20 -13.84
CA LYS A 104 -3.13 -5.69 -14.27
C LYS A 104 -3.27 -4.55 -15.26
N GLU A 105 -4.20 -4.65 -16.20
CA GLU A 105 -4.48 -3.60 -17.17
C GLU A 105 -5.01 -2.34 -16.48
N LEU A 106 -5.98 -2.49 -15.58
CA LEU A 106 -6.56 -1.41 -14.78
C LEU A 106 -5.52 -0.66 -13.94
N THR A 107 -4.56 -1.39 -13.36
CA THR A 107 -3.56 -0.82 -12.45
C THR A 107 -2.21 -0.53 -13.11
N GLY A 108 -2.01 -0.92 -14.37
CA GLY A 108 -0.72 -0.85 -15.05
C GLY A 108 0.38 -1.70 -14.38
N THR A 109 0.00 -2.74 -13.64
CA THR A 109 0.94 -3.52 -12.81
C THR A 109 1.36 -4.84 -13.47
N THR A 110 2.49 -5.38 -13.04
CA THR A 110 2.91 -6.74 -13.38
C THR A 110 2.37 -7.74 -12.36
N ARG A 111 2.45 -9.05 -12.66
CA ARG A 111 2.04 -10.13 -11.74
C ARG A 111 2.67 -10.00 -10.34
N LYS A 112 3.92 -9.53 -10.28
CA LYS A 112 4.67 -9.33 -9.04
C LYS A 112 3.97 -8.37 -8.07
N HIS A 113 3.31 -7.33 -8.58
CA HIS A 113 2.57 -6.38 -7.75
C HIS A 113 1.07 -6.72 -7.69
N ALA A 114 0.49 -7.18 -8.79
CA ALA A 114 -0.93 -7.49 -8.89
C ALA A 114 -1.38 -8.57 -7.90
N ILE A 115 -0.63 -9.67 -7.77
CA ILE A 115 -1.04 -10.80 -6.91
C ILE A 115 -1.06 -10.41 -5.42
N PRO A 116 -0.01 -9.76 -4.87
CA PRO A 116 -0.07 -9.20 -3.52
C PRO A 116 -1.23 -8.24 -3.30
N LEU A 117 -1.46 -7.30 -4.22
CA LEU A 117 -2.55 -6.33 -4.11
C LEU A 117 -3.91 -7.02 -4.07
N LEU A 118 -4.14 -7.97 -4.98
CA LEU A 118 -5.36 -8.75 -5.02
C LEU A 118 -5.57 -9.57 -3.73
N THR A 119 -4.52 -10.21 -3.22
CA THR A 119 -4.58 -10.95 -1.95
C THR A 119 -4.93 -10.03 -0.78
N TYR A 120 -4.35 -8.84 -0.75
CA TYR A 120 -4.67 -7.82 0.26
C TYR A 120 -6.12 -7.36 0.14
N LEU A 121 -6.61 -7.09 -1.07
CA LEU A 121 -7.99 -6.69 -1.32
C LEU A 121 -8.98 -7.76 -0.86
N ASP A 122 -8.68 -9.03 -1.18
CA ASP A 122 -9.47 -10.19 -0.77
C ASP A 122 -9.54 -10.30 0.76
N THR A 123 -8.38 -10.29 1.41
CA THR A 123 -8.25 -10.44 2.87
C THR A 123 -8.93 -9.31 3.64
N ASN A 124 -8.95 -8.11 3.06
CA ASN A 124 -9.56 -6.94 3.68
C ASN A 124 -11.04 -6.76 3.33
N GLY A 125 -11.64 -7.65 2.53
CA GLY A 125 -13.06 -7.61 2.15
C GLY A 125 -13.41 -6.55 1.10
N TYR A 126 -12.42 -6.08 0.34
CA TYR A 126 -12.66 -5.20 -0.81
C TYR A 126 -13.04 -6.02 -2.05
N THR A 127 -12.48 -7.22 -2.20
CA THR A 127 -12.85 -8.17 -3.24
C THR A 127 -13.12 -9.53 -2.63
N GLU A 128 -13.83 -10.38 -3.37
CA GLU A 128 -14.02 -11.79 -3.02
C GLU A 128 -13.60 -12.65 -4.20
N ARG A 129 -12.73 -13.63 -3.95
CA ARG A 129 -12.24 -14.52 -4.99
C ARG A 129 -13.25 -15.63 -5.27
N ASP A 130 -13.65 -15.76 -6.53
CA ASP A 130 -14.45 -16.87 -7.03
C ASP A 130 -13.76 -17.50 -8.24
N GLY A 131 -13.10 -18.65 -8.02
CA GLY A 131 -12.25 -19.30 -9.02
C GLY A 131 -11.12 -18.40 -9.52
N ASP A 132 -11.19 -18.05 -10.81
CA ASP A 132 -10.20 -17.24 -11.54
C ASP A 132 -10.56 -15.74 -11.59
N VAL A 133 -11.74 -15.36 -11.10
CA VAL A 133 -12.22 -13.98 -11.05
C VAL A 133 -12.37 -13.49 -9.62
N ARG A 134 -12.57 -12.18 -9.49
CA ARG A 134 -12.94 -11.52 -8.24
C ARG A 134 -14.20 -10.69 -8.41
N ARG A 135 -15.07 -10.76 -7.41
CA ARG A 135 -16.28 -9.96 -7.29
C ARG A 135 -16.06 -8.80 -6.30
N PRO A 136 -16.89 -7.73 -6.35
CA PRO A 136 -16.85 -6.68 -5.34
C PRO A 136 -17.20 -7.27 -3.97
N GLY A 137 -16.32 -7.04 -3.01
CA GLY A 137 -16.56 -7.41 -1.61
C GLY A 137 -17.41 -6.37 -0.87
N PRO A 138 -17.83 -6.66 0.37
CA PRO A 138 -18.72 -5.80 1.14
C PRO A 138 -18.18 -4.37 1.32
N LYS A 139 -16.86 -4.18 1.46
CA LYS A 139 -16.28 -2.85 1.66
C LYS A 139 -16.26 -1.97 0.41
N ILE A 140 -16.31 -2.56 -0.79
CA ILE A 140 -16.44 -1.79 -2.03
C ILE A 140 -17.90 -1.40 -2.27
N MET A 141 -18.85 -2.27 -1.91
CA MET A 141 -20.27 -2.02 -2.14
C MET A 141 -20.84 -0.89 -1.27
N VAL A 142 -20.39 -0.78 -0.02
CA VAL A 142 -20.91 0.22 0.94
C VAL A 142 -20.47 1.67 0.67
N ASN A 143 -19.40 1.89 -0.10
CA ASN A 143 -18.90 3.24 -0.41
C ASN A 143 -19.62 3.90 -1.62
N THR A 144 -20.79 3.39 -2.01
CA THR A 144 -21.56 3.87 -3.19
C THR A 144 -22.71 4.81 -2.81
N SER A 145 -22.69 5.41 -1.61
CA SER A 145 -23.70 6.37 -1.14
C SER A 145 -23.28 7.82 -1.35
#